data_AF-A0A067PIS8-F1
#
_entry.id   AF-A0A067PIS8-F1
#
_cell.length_a   1.000
_cell.length_b   1.000
_cell.length_c   1.000
_cell.angle_alpha   90.00
_cell.angle_beta   90.00
_cell.angle_gamma   90.00
#
_symmetry.space_group_name_H-M   'P 1'
#
loop_
_entity.id
_entity.type
_entity.pdbx_description
1 polymer ?
#
loop_
_entity_poly.entity_id
_entity_poly.type
_entity_poly.pdbx_seq_one_letter_code
_entity_poly.pdbx_strand_id
1 'polypeptide(L)'
;MFQSISDSIATIELFTCSAVSVESSSDIGLYLSSSFARVRQGYSSLSASEWPSKEIIQGLTDQAAGLFIWAKTIVEFVKQGDPIEQLEQIVLGNLSKGSIDELYCFILKMAFNTSSSDMKKAIQTTTGTIIAVKTPVLSNDILQLYPLFISPTRLEYICNGLKSVMVADSVTLQFSHQSFVDFLTFSQNCPPEYQFHKDVQNQQLCITCLEVMELNLHFNICGLQTSYLRNDGVPDIKLVIEKCIPSQLCYA
;
A
#
# COMPACT_ATOMS: atom_id res chain seq x y z
N MET A 1 -25.73 33.38 20.96
CA MET A 1 -25.12 32.59 22.04
C MET A 1 -25.05 31.16 21.54
N PHE A 2 -23.96 30.80 20.86
CA PHE A 2 -23.77 29.46 20.29
C PHE A 2 -23.00 28.62 21.30
N GLN A 3 -23.64 27.58 21.85
CA GLN A 3 -22.98 26.59 22.68
C GLN A 3 -22.07 25.73 21.80
N SER A 4 -20.78 25.73 22.13
CA SER A 4 -19.78 24.82 21.59
C SER A 4 -20.11 23.40 22.07
N ILE A 5 -20.35 22.50 21.12
CA ILE A 5 -20.40 21.07 21.36
C ILE A 5 -18.94 20.62 21.45
N SER A 6 -18.48 20.36 22.67
CA SER A 6 -17.19 19.71 22.93
C SER A 6 -17.36 18.22 22.65
N ASP A 7 -17.07 17.79 21.43
CA ASP A 7 -16.92 16.37 21.13
C ASP A 7 -15.79 15.81 22.01
N SER A 8 -16.15 14.93 22.94
CA SER A 8 -15.19 14.22 23.77
C SER A 8 -14.44 13.24 22.87
N ILE A 9 -13.25 13.62 22.42
CA ILE A 9 -12.32 12.72 21.74
C ILE A 9 -11.92 11.67 22.77
N ALA A 10 -12.50 10.47 22.67
CA ALA A 10 -12.06 9.32 23.42
C ALA A 10 -10.70 8.90 22.86
N THR A 11 -9.62 9.30 23.55
CA THR A 11 -8.27 8.81 23.25
C THR A 11 -8.22 7.33 23.62
N ILE A 12 -8.10 6.45 22.63
CA ILE A 12 -7.81 5.04 22.86
C ILE A 12 -6.31 4.95 23.10
N GLU A 13 -5.90 4.70 24.34
CA GLU A 13 -4.50 4.39 24.65
C GLU A 13 -4.15 3.02 24.06
N LEU A 14 -3.30 3.03 23.03
CA LEU A 14 -2.71 1.82 22.48
C LEU A 14 -1.44 1.51 23.27
N PHE A 15 -1.55 0.55 24.18
CA PHE A 15 -0.43 0.05 24.95
C PHE A 15 0.52 -0.76 24.05
N THR A 16 1.60 -0.13 23.59
CA THR A 16 2.62 -0.74 22.73
C THR A 16 3.99 -0.72 23.39
N CYS A 17 4.89 -1.60 22.96
CA CYS A 17 6.28 -1.65 23.42
C CYS A 17 6.49 -1.95 24.92
N SER A 18 6.63 -0.95 25.79
CA SER A 18 6.94 -1.14 27.23
C SER A 18 5.72 -1.33 28.13
N ALA A 19 4.51 -1.05 27.62
CA ALA A 19 3.27 -1.13 28.39
C ALA A 19 2.30 -2.22 27.88
N VAL A 20 2.77 -3.12 27.01
CA VAL A 20 1.95 -4.13 26.31
C VAL A 20 1.12 -4.94 27.30
N SER A 21 -0.19 -4.99 27.05
CA SER A 21 -1.09 -5.80 27.86
C SER A 21 -0.88 -7.29 27.56
N VAL A 22 -1.01 -8.15 28.58
CA VAL A 22 -0.88 -9.60 28.44
C VAL A 22 -1.89 -10.13 27.43
N GLU A 23 -3.07 -9.51 27.38
CA GLU A 23 -4.15 -9.78 26.44
C GLU A 23 -3.72 -9.51 25.00
N SER A 24 -3.05 -8.38 24.72
CA SER A 24 -2.60 -8.03 23.36
C SER A 24 -1.57 -9.04 22.82
N SER A 25 -0.63 -9.45 23.66
CA SER A 25 0.35 -10.49 23.29
C SER A 25 -0.32 -11.85 23.06
N SER A 26 -1.27 -12.23 23.93
CA SER A 26 -2.04 -13.46 23.77
C SER A 26 -2.82 -13.47 22.45
N ASP A 27 -3.52 -12.38 22.13
CA ASP A 27 -4.32 -12.25 20.91
C ASP A 27 -3.44 -12.29 19.64
N ILE A 28 -2.27 -11.65 19.68
CA ILE A 28 -1.29 -11.73 18.58
C ILE A 28 -0.79 -13.15 18.40
N GLY A 29 -0.45 -13.86 19.47
CA GLY A 29 0.01 -15.26 19.40
C GLY A 29 -1.06 -16.19 18.81
N LEU A 30 -2.32 -16.01 19.21
CA LEU A 30 -3.46 -16.72 18.63
C LEU A 30 -3.67 -16.38 17.15
N TYR A 31 -3.58 -15.10 16.79
CA TYR A 31 -3.69 -14.65 15.41
C TYR A 31 -2.59 -15.23 14.52
N LEU A 32 -1.33 -15.18 14.96
CA LEU A 32 -0.19 -15.74 14.21
C LEU A 32 -0.35 -17.26 14.04
N SER A 33 -0.68 -17.97 15.12
CA SER A 33 -0.94 -19.41 15.09
C SER A 33 -2.03 -19.77 14.07
N SER A 34 -3.18 -19.10 14.15
CA SER A 34 -4.29 -19.35 13.23
C SER A 34 -3.95 -18.97 11.80
N SER A 35 -3.21 -17.87 11.59
CA SER A 35 -2.89 -17.36 10.26
C SER A 35 -1.88 -18.24 9.56
N PHE A 36 -0.81 -18.65 10.24
CA PHE A 36 0.15 -19.58 9.66
C PHE A 36 -0.44 -20.98 9.47
N ALA A 37 -1.38 -21.42 10.31
CA ALA A 37 -2.12 -22.65 10.04
C ALA A 37 -2.91 -22.58 8.71
N ARG A 38 -3.47 -21.41 8.35
CA ARG A 38 -4.11 -21.19 7.04
C ARG A 38 -3.09 -21.16 5.90
N VAL A 39 -1.94 -20.52 6.10
CA VAL A 39 -0.84 -20.56 5.12
C VAL A 39 -0.44 -22.02 4.86
N ARG A 40 -0.19 -22.79 5.92
CA ARG A 40 0.15 -24.22 5.88
C ARG A 40 -0.86 -25.06 5.09
N GLN A 41 -2.16 -24.80 5.24
CA GLN A 41 -3.21 -25.51 4.48
C GLN A 41 -3.10 -25.33 2.97
N GLY A 42 -2.46 -24.25 2.51
CA GLY A 42 -2.16 -24.04 1.08
C GLY A 42 -1.07 -24.95 0.52
N TYR A 43 -0.32 -25.67 1.37
CA TYR A 43 0.83 -26.48 0.97
C TYR A 43 0.71 -27.91 1.51
N SER A 44 0.56 -28.88 0.62
CA SER A 44 0.43 -30.30 0.98
C SER A 44 1.65 -30.83 1.75
N SER A 45 2.85 -30.36 1.41
CA SER A 45 4.11 -30.71 2.08
C SER A 45 4.21 -30.20 3.52
N LEU A 46 3.57 -29.05 3.83
CA LEU A 46 3.56 -28.47 5.17
C LEU A 46 2.38 -28.94 6.02
N SER A 47 1.32 -29.48 5.40
CA SER A 47 0.08 -29.84 6.10
C SER A 47 0.25 -30.89 7.20
N ALA A 48 1.31 -31.71 7.13
CA ALA A 48 1.65 -32.73 8.14
C ALA A 48 2.64 -32.23 9.22
N SER A 49 3.18 -31.02 9.11
CA SER A 49 4.17 -30.48 10.04
C SER A 49 3.56 -29.51 11.07
N GLU A 50 4.19 -29.36 12.23
CA GLU A 50 3.92 -28.28 13.19
C GLU A 50 4.57 -26.96 12.72
N TRP A 51 4.43 -26.61 11.44
CA TRP A 51 5.01 -25.39 10.90
C TRP A 51 4.08 -24.18 11.08
N PRO A 52 4.61 -23.02 11.52
CA PRO A 52 5.92 -22.86 12.16
C PRO A 52 5.88 -23.37 13.61
N SER A 53 7.06 -23.65 14.18
CA SER A 53 7.15 -24.17 15.55
C SER A 53 6.58 -23.18 16.56
N LYS A 54 6.14 -23.67 17.72
CA LYS A 54 5.57 -22.83 18.79
C LYS A 54 6.57 -21.80 19.30
N GLU A 55 7.86 -22.12 19.29
CA GLU A 55 8.95 -21.22 19.66
C GLU A 55 9.07 -20.06 18.69
N ILE A 56 8.93 -20.31 17.38
CA ILE A 56 8.93 -19.25 16.36
C ILE A 56 7.70 -18.36 16.54
N ILE A 57 6.51 -18.95 16.76
CA ILE A 57 5.30 -18.16 17.04
C ILE A 57 5.49 -17.28 18.27
N GLN A 58 6.05 -17.81 19.36
CA GLN A 58 6.31 -17.04 20.57
C GLN A 58 7.32 -15.91 20.31
N GLY A 59 8.41 -16.20 19.59
CA GLY A 59 9.41 -15.19 19.22
C GLY A 59 8.83 -14.05 18.39
N LEU A 60 8.00 -14.36 17.38
CA LEU A 60 7.29 -13.35 16.60
C LEU A 60 6.27 -12.58 17.44
N THR A 61 5.59 -13.23 18.38
CA THR A 61 4.65 -12.58 19.30
C THR A 61 5.39 -11.56 20.18
N ASP A 62 6.54 -11.94 20.72
CA ASP A 62 7.38 -11.07 21.54
C ASP A 62 7.97 -9.91 20.73
N GLN A 63 8.33 -10.16 19.47
CA GLN A 63 8.80 -9.12 18.54
C GLN A 63 7.67 -8.16 18.14
N ALA A 64 6.43 -8.62 18.03
CA ALA A 64 5.31 -7.74 17.71
C ALA A 64 5.06 -6.68 18.80
N ALA A 65 5.39 -6.99 20.06
CA ALA A 65 5.26 -6.07 21.20
C ALA A 65 3.90 -5.32 21.23
N GLY A 66 2.81 -6.07 21.07
CA GLY A 66 1.44 -5.55 21.07
C GLY A 66 0.95 -4.94 19.74
N LEU A 67 1.79 -4.86 18.71
CA LEU A 67 1.42 -4.29 17.42
C LEU A 67 0.79 -5.33 16.49
N PHE A 68 -0.55 -5.36 16.44
CA PHE A 68 -1.26 -6.26 15.54
C PHE A 68 -0.93 -6.02 14.05
N ILE A 69 -0.66 -4.77 13.67
CA ILE A 69 -0.22 -4.44 12.32
C ILE A 69 1.12 -5.09 11.95
N TRP A 70 2.03 -5.22 12.91
CA TRP A 70 3.31 -5.89 12.72
C TRP A 70 3.08 -7.37 12.41
N ALA A 71 2.25 -8.04 13.23
CA ALA A 71 1.89 -9.43 13.05
C ALA A 71 1.17 -9.69 11.71
N LYS A 72 0.18 -8.84 11.36
CA LYS A 72 -0.54 -8.92 10.08
C LYS A 72 0.41 -8.75 8.89
N THR A 73 1.29 -7.75 8.94
CA THR A 73 2.22 -7.45 7.83
C THR A 73 3.17 -8.62 7.58
N ILE A 74 3.64 -9.30 8.63
CA ILE A 74 4.48 -10.51 8.51
C ILE A 74 3.72 -11.68 7.87
N VAL A 75 2.48 -11.93 8.30
CA VAL A 75 1.66 -12.97 7.69
C VAL A 75 1.47 -12.71 6.20
N GLU A 76 1.19 -11.46 5.81
CA GLU A 76 1.06 -11.08 4.40
C GLU A 76 2.38 -11.13 3.64
N PHE A 77 3.51 -10.88 4.29
CA PHE A 77 4.84 -11.06 3.70
C PHE A 77 5.15 -12.53 3.42
N VAL A 78 4.90 -13.42 4.39
CA VAL A 78 5.14 -14.86 4.24
C VAL A 78 4.29 -15.47 3.11
N LYS A 79 3.08 -14.97 2.89
CA LYS A 79 2.20 -15.41 1.79
C LYS A 79 2.70 -15.04 0.38
N GLN A 80 3.65 -14.11 0.24
CA GLN A 80 4.07 -13.60 -1.07
C GLN A 80 5.01 -14.53 -1.84
N GLY A 81 5.69 -15.45 -1.16
CA GLY A 81 6.70 -16.31 -1.76
C GLY A 81 6.68 -17.72 -1.17
N ASP A 82 7.83 -18.38 -1.16
CA ASP A 82 8.00 -19.62 -0.42
C ASP A 82 7.82 -19.34 1.08
N PRO A 83 6.80 -19.92 1.74
CA PRO A 83 6.49 -19.57 3.12
C PRO A 83 7.61 -19.95 4.10
N ILE A 84 8.39 -21.00 3.82
CA ILE A 84 9.51 -21.39 4.67
C ILE A 84 10.62 -20.34 4.55
N GLU A 85 11.04 -20.03 3.32
CA GLU A 85 12.10 -19.06 3.07
C GLU A 85 11.74 -17.68 3.61
N GLN A 86 10.52 -17.20 3.35
CA GLN A 86 10.08 -15.88 3.81
C GLN A 86 10.06 -15.78 5.35
N LEU A 87 9.62 -16.85 6.03
CA LEU A 87 9.64 -16.89 7.48
C LEU A 87 11.07 -16.92 8.03
N GLU A 88 11.96 -17.70 7.44
CA GLU A 88 13.37 -17.75 7.82
C GLU A 88 14.04 -16.38 7.69
N GLN A 89 13.77 -15.64 6.60
CA GLN A 89 14.31 -14.28 6.41
C GLN A 89 13.86 -13.32 7.51
N ILE A 90 12.60 -13.40 7.96
CA ILE A 90 12.09 -12.55 9.06
C ILE A 90 12.78 -12.90 10.38
N VAL A 91 12.89 -14.20 10.70
CA VAL A 91 13.52 -14.68 11.94
C VAL A 91 15.00 -14.30 11.99
N LEU A 92 15.72 -14.45 10.87
CA LEU A 92 17.13 -14.06 10.73
C LEU A 92 17.34 -12.55 10.73
N GLY A 93 16.35 -11.79 10.26
CA GLY A 93 16.38 -10.32 10.22
C GLY A 93 16.50 -9.68 11.60
N ASN A 94 16.13 -10.40 12.68
CA ASN A 94 16.26 -10.00 14.08
C ASN A 94 15.80 -8.55 14.34
N LEU A 95 14.59 -8.23 13.87
CA LEU A 95 14.00 -6.90 13.99
C LEU A 95 13.80 -6.52 15.46
N SER A 96 14.02 -5.25 15.77
CA SER A 96 13.76 -4.69 17.10
C SER A 96 12.30 -4.86 17.50
N LYS A 97 12.07 -5.18 18.76
CA LYS A 97 10.72 -5.38 19.31
C LYS A 97 9.84 -4.15 19.08
N GLY A 98 8.66 -4.37 18.50
CA GLY A 98 7.67 -3.34 18.21
C GLY A 98 8.08 -2.35 17.11
N SER A 99 9.18 -2.58 16.39
CA SER A 99 9.62 -1.65 15.35
C SER A 99 8.90 -1.94 14.03
N ILE A 100 7.83 -1.18 13.76
CA ILE A 100 7.11 -1.25 12.48
C ILE A 100 7.95 -0.67 11.33
N ASP A 101 8.74 0.37 11.62
CA ASP A 101 9.65 1.00 10.65
C ASP A 101 10.71 0.03 10.15
N GLU A 102 11.34 -0.73 11.07
CA GLU A 102 12.32 -1.75 10.68
C GLU A 102 11.68 -2.86 9.84
N LEU A 103 10.44 -3.25 10.14
CA LEU A 103 9.71 -4.21 9.33
C LEU A 103 9.44 -3.67 7.92
N TYR A 104 9.07 -2.39 7.78
CA TYR A 104 8.89 -1.77 6.47
C TYR A 104 10.20 -1.63 5.68
N CYS A 105 11.30 -1.25 6.34
CA CYS A 105 12.64 -1.26 5.76
C CYS A 105 13.03 -2.65 5.26
N PHE A 106 12.76 -3.68 6.07
CA PHE A 106 13.03 -5.07 5.72
C PHE A 106 12.24 -5.50 4.48
N ILE A 107 10.94 -5.18 4.40
CA ILE A 107 10.09 -5.50 3.25
C ILE A 107 10.61 -4.81 1.98
N LEU A 108 10.90 -3.51 2.04
CA LEU A 108 11.44 -2.76 0.89
C LEU A 108 12.79 -3.33 0.44
N LYS A 109 13.64 -3.74 1.39
CA LYS A 109 14.92 -4.37 1.08
C LYS A 109 14.70 -5.71 0.40
N MET A 110 13.90 -6.61 0.97
CA MET A 110 13.64 -7.93 0.39
C MET A 110 13.03 -7.84 -1.01
N ALA A 111 12.12 -6.87 -1.22
CA ALA A 111 11.48 -6.66 -2.51
C ALA A 111 12.44 -6.07 -3.57
N PHE A 112 13.30 -5.11 -3.20
CA PHE A 112 13.94 -4.22 -4.16
C PHE A 112 15.47 -4.05 -4.01
N ASN A 113 16.16 -4.82 -3.16
CA ASN A 113 17.60 -4.64 -2.87
C ASN A 113 18.49 -4.57 -4.12
N THR A 114 18.16 -5.33 -5.17
CA THR A 114 18.95 -5.41 -6.42
C THR A 114 18.42 -4.50 -7.53
N SER A 115 17.50 -3.59 -7.22
CA SER A 115 16.88 -2.70 -8.21
C SER A 115 17.87 -1.67 -8.75
N SER A 116 17.82 -1.43 -10.06
CA SER A 116 18.58 -0.35 -10.70
C SER A 116 18.08 1.03 -10.26
N SER A 117 18.89 2.06 -10.49
CA SER A 117 18.50 3.46 -10.20
C SER A 117 17.18 3.85 -10.89
N ASP A 118 16.99 3.42 -12.13
CA ASP A 118 15.74 3.67 -12.87
C ASP A 118 14.53 2.97 -12.24
N MET A 119 14.71 1.74 -11.74
CA MET A 119 13.65 1.02 -11.04
C MET A 119 13.33 1.67 -9.69
N LYS A 120 14.33 2.14 -8.95
CA LYS A 120 14.12 2.88 -7.69
C LYS A 120 13.32 4.15 -7.91
N LYS A 121 13.63 4.92 -8.96
CA LYS A 121 12.83 6.08 -9.37
C LYS A 121 11.40 5.69 -9.78
N ALA A 122 11.20 4.54 -10.45
CA ALA A 122 9.86 4.04 -10.79
C ALA A 122 9.07 3.65 -9.53
N ILE A 123 9.71 3.03 -8.54
CA ILE A 123 9.13 2.75 -7.22
C ILE A 123 8.73 4.06 -6.55
N GLN A 124 9.62 5.04 -6.48
CA GLN A 124 9.35 6.33 -5.84
C GLN A 124 8.24 7.12 -6.55
N THR A 125 8.20 7.08 -7.88
CA THR A 125 7.13 7.71 -8.67
C THR A 125 5.79 7.01 -8.40
N THR A 126 5.74 5.68 -8.50
CA THR A 126 4.51 4.90 -8.27
C THR A 126 3.97 5.11 -6.86
N THR A 127 4.80 4.88 -5.85
CA THR A 127 4.41 5.04 -4.44
C THR A 127 4.05 6.49 -4.12
N GLY A 128 4.78 7.45 -4.67
CA GLY A 128 4.51 8.87 -4.50
C GLY A 128 3.19 9.32 -5.12
N THR A 129 2.85 8.85 -6.33
CA THR A 129 1.55 9.13 -6.95
C THR A 129 0.41 8.57 -6.12
N ILE A 130 0.53 7.32 -5.63
CA ILE A 130 -0.49 6.70 -4.76
C ILE A 130 -0.73 7.56 -3.50
N ILE A 131 0.34 8.09 -2.89
CA ILE A 131 0.23 8.96 -1.71
C ILE A 131 -0.38 10.32 -2.07
N ALA A 132 0.06 10.93 -3.17
CA ALA A 132 -0.33 12.29 -3.56
C ALA A 132 -1.81 12.40 -3.98
N VAL A 133 -2.35 11.37 -4.64
CA VAL A 133 -3.71 11.35 -5.18
C VAL A 133 -4.79 11.26 -4.07
N LYS A 134 -4.44 10.74 -2.88
CA LYS A 134 -5.34 10.61 -1.70
C LYS A 134 -6.60 9.75 -1.90
N THR A 135 -6.79 9.16 -3.07
CA THR A 135 -7.83 8.17 -3.38
C THR A 135 -7.18 6.92 -3.97
N PRO A 136 -7.84 5.74 -3.93
CA PRO A 136 -7.36 4.57 -4.66
C PRO A 136 -7.12 4.91 -6.13
N VAL A 137 -5.94 4.55 -6.65
CA VAL A 137 -5.51 4.89 -8.02
C VAL A 137 -5.65 3.67 -8.90
N LEU A 138 -6.21 3.80 -10.10
CA LEU A 138 -6.24 2.65 -11.02
C LEU A 138 -4.83 2.38 -11.54
N SER A 139 -4.47 1.09 -11.63
CA SER A 139 -3.19 0.67 -12.19
C SER A 139 -2.96 1.23 -13.60
N ASN A 140 -4.03 1.27 -14.41
CA ASN A 140 -3.98 1.85 -15.74
C ASN A 140 -3.69 3.36 -15.71
N ASP A 141 -4.19 4.09 -14.72
CA ASP A 141 -3.95 5.54 -14.62
C ASP A 141 -2.48 5.84 -14.39
N ILE A 142 -1.79 5.05 -13.55
CA ILE A 142 -0.33 5.20 -13.37
C ILE A 142 0.41 4.96 -14.68
N LEU A 143 0.00 3.96 -15.47
CA LEU A 143 0.60 3.67 -16.78
C LEU A 143 0.37 4.81 -17.78
N GLN A 144 -0.81 5.44 -17.76
CA GLN A 144 -1.15 6.58 -18.64
C GLN A 144 -0.51 7.89 -18.19
N LEU A 145 -0.29 8.08 -16.88
CA LEU A 145 0.43 9.24 -16.34
C LEU A 145 1.93 9.15 -16.65
N TYR A 146 2.51 7.96 -16.65
CA TYR A 146 3.96 7.77 -16.82
C TYR A 146 4.34 6.76 -17.92
N PRO A 147 3.84 6.90 -19.16
CA PRO A 147 3.92 5.87 -20.20
C PRO A 147 5.36 5.58 -20.69
N LEU A 148 6.26 6.54 -20.56
CA LEU A 148 7.67 6.40 -20.93
C LEU A 148 8.54 5.79 -19.83
N PHE A 149 8.01 5.72 -18.60
CA PHE A 149 8.82 5.44 -17.41
C PHE A 149 8.34 4.21 -16.62
N ILE A 150 7.02 4.00 -16.57
CA ILE A 150 6.39 2.88 -15.88
C ILE A 150 5.71 1.98 -16.93
N SER A 151 6.31 0.83 -17.21
CA SER A 151 5.70 -0.20 -18.05
C SER A 151 4.79 -1.12 -17.22
N PRO A 152 3.88 -1.88 -17.84
CA PRO A 152 3.02 -2.83 -17.12
C PRO A 152 3.81 -3.79 -16.22
N THR A 153 4.90 -4.38 -16.74
CA THR A 153 5.76 -5.29 -15.97
C THR A 153 6.48 -4.58 -14.82
N ARG A 154 6.88 -3.32 -14.98
CA ARG A 154 7.49 -2.54 -13.88
C ARG A 154 6.47 -2.29 -12.78
N LEU A 155 5.26 -1.87 -13.15
CA LEU A 155 4.20 -1.63 -12.18
C LEU A 155 3.84 -2.93 -11.44
N GLU A 156 3.70 -4.04 -12.16
CA GLU A 156 3.45 -5.36 -11.58
C GLU A 156 4.56 -5.78 -10.62
N TYR A 157 5.84 -5.60 -11.00
CA TYR A 157 6.98 -5.88 -10.14
C TYR A 157 6.93 -5.07 -8.83
N ILE A 158 6.64 -3.76 -8.92
CA ILE A 158 6.51 -2.88 -7.76
C ILE A 158 5.34 -3.34 -6.87
N CYS A 159 4.19 -3.61 -7.48
CA CYS A 159 3.00 -4.06 -6.77
C CYS A 159 3.24 -5.39 -6.05
N ASN A 160 3.88 -6.34 -6.73
CA ASN A 160 4.23 -7.65 -6.17
C ASN A 160 5.17 -7.53 -4.97
N GLY A 161 6.18 -6.65 -5.04
CA GLY A 161 7.09 -6.40 -3.93
C GLY A 161 6.46 -5.69 -2.73
N LEU A 162 5.35 -4.98 -2.93
CA LEU A 162 4.64 -4.23 -1.89
C LEU A 162 3.36 -4.91 -1.39
N LYS A 163 3.08 -6.15 -1.80
CA LYS A 163 1.84 -6.87 -1.45
C LYS A 163 1.53 -6.96 0.05
N SER A 164 2.54 -6.91 0.92
CA SER A 164 2.35 -7.00 2.39
C SER A 164 1.81 -5.72 2.98
N VAL A 165 2.03 -4.61 2.28
CA VAL A 165 1.73 -3.24 2.72
C VAL A 165 0.76 -2.54 1.78
N MET A 166 0.31 -3.22 0.73
CA MET A 166 -0.59 -2.69 -0.28
C MET A 166 -1.79 -3.62 -0.47
N VAL A 167 -2.97 -3.03 -0.54
CA VAL A 167 -4.17 -3.68 -1.06
C VAL A 167 -4.20 -3.39 -2.55
N ALA A 168 -3.93 -4.42 -3.35
CA ALA A 168 -4.31 -4.44 -4.74
C ALA A 168 -5.63 -5.22 -4.83
N ASP A 169 -6.75 -4.52 -4.79
CA ASP A 169 -7.93 -5.08 -5.45
C ASP A 169 -7.65 -5.10 -6.96
N SER A 170 -8.35 -5.93 -7.73
CA SER A 170 -7.94 -6.33 -9.09
C SER A 170 -7.65 -5.19 -10.09
N VAL A 171 -7.88 -3.92 -9.72
CA VAL A 171 -7.63 -2.74 -10.55
C VAL A 171 -7.02 -1.56 -9.78
N THR A 172 -7.35 -1.33 -8.50
CA THR A 172 -6.88 -0.14 -7.76
C THR A 172 -5.69 -0.43 -6.84
N LEU A 173 -4.90 0.61 -6.61
CA LEU A 173 -3.68 0.58 -5.82
C LEU A 173 -3.86 1.49 -4.61
N GLN A 174 -3.73 0.91 -3.41
CA GLN A 174 -3.78 1.63 -2.14
C GLN A 174 -2.92 0.94 -1.08
N PHE A 175 -2.25 1.71 -0.22
CA PHE A 175 -1.57 1.12 0.94
C PHE A 175 -2.54 0.61 1.99
N SER A 176 -2.24 -0.57 2.55
CA SER A 176 -3.09 -1.29 3.50
C SER A 176 -3.31 -0.56 4.82
N HIS A 177 -2.44 0.38 5.18
CA HIS A 177 -2.53 1.12 6.43
C HIS A 177 -1.79 2.47 6.36
N GLN A 178 -2.29 3.45 7.10
CA GLN A 178 -1.72 4.80 7.18
C GLN A 178 -0.27 4.80 7.69
N SER A 179 0.10 3.89 8.59
CA SER A 179 1.47 3.80 9.12
C SER A 179 2.54 3.57 8.04
N PHE A 180 2.21 2.88 6.94
CA PHE A 180 3.18 2.72 5.85
C PHE A 180 3.35 4.03 5.07
N VAL A 181 2.26 4.78 4.87
CA VAL A 181 2.32 6.13 4.28
C VAL A 181 3.11 7.08 5.18
N ASP A 182 2.86 7.04 6.49
CA ASP A 182 3.58 7.86 7.48
C ASP A 182 5.07 7.49 7.52
N PHE A 183 5.40 6.20 7.41
CA PHE A 183 6.77 5.73 7.30
C PHE A 183 7.46 6.31 6.05
N LEU A 184 6.85 6.18 4.87
CA LEU A 184 7.42 6.71 3.62
C LEU A 184 7.54 8.24 3.64
N THR A 185 6.68 8.95 4.38
CA THR A 185 6.61 10.43 4.36
C THR A 185 7.45 11.08 5.45
N PHE A 186 7.48 10.51 6.66
CA PHE A 186 7.97 11.19 7.86
C PHE A 186 9.05 10.41 8.62
N SER A 187 9.21 9.10 8.40
CA SER A 187 10.18 8.32 9.17
C SER A 187 11.61 8.62 8.73
N GLN A 188 12.49 8.83 9.71
CA GLN A 188 13.94 8.95 9.49
C GLN A 188 14.61 7.59 9.23
N ASN A 189 13.90 6.49 9.51
CA ASN A 189 14.37 5.15 9.22
C ASN A 189 14.12 4.76 7.76
N CYS A 190 13.20 5.45 7.07
CA CYS A 190 12.91 5.19 5.66
C CYS A 190 14.14 5.50 4.80
N PRO A 191 14.63 4.56 3.97
CA PRO A 191 15.73 4.83 3.06
C PRO A 191 15.40 5.99 2.10
N PRO A 192 16.34 6.91 1.81
CA PRO A 192 16.07 8.08 0.99
C PRO A 192 15.52 7.76 -0.40
N GLU A 193 15.90 6.63 -0.99
CA GLU A 193 15.39 6.21 -2.31
C GLU A 193 13.90 5.83 -2.34
N TYR A 194 13.29 5.61 -1.18
CA TYR A 194 11.86 5.29 -1.05
C TYR A 194 11.06 6.41 -0.41
N GLN A 195 11.73 7.46 0.08
CA GLN A 195 11.08 8.54 0.82
C GLN A 195 10.20 9.40 -0.10
N PHE A 196 9.03 9.76 0.41
CA PHE A 196 8.08 10.66 -0.23
C PHE A 196 8.30 12.09 0.24
N HIS A 197 8.60 12.99 -0.70
CA HIS A 197 8.83 14.41 -0.46
C HIS A 197 7.69 15.23 -1.04
N LYS A 198 6.62 15.40 -0.27
CA LYS A 198 5.36 16.05 -0.69
C LYS A 198 5.48 17.13 -1.76
N ASP A 199 6.37 18.11 -1.61
CA ASP A 199 6.52 19.20 -2.57
C ASP A 199 7.01 18.72 -3.94
N VAL A 200 7.99 17.82 -3.97
CA VAL A 200 8.56 17.24 -5.21
C VAL A 200 7.52 16.39 -5.93
N GLN A 201 6.89 15.44 -5.23
CA GLN A 201 5.92 14.54 -5.87
C GLN A 201 4.62 15.26 -6.25
N ASN A 202 4.14 16.24 -5.48
CA ASN A 202 2.97 17.03 -5.87
C ASN A 202 3.27 17.90 -7.10
N GLN A 203 4.46 18.50 -7.16
CA GLN A 203 4.89 19.25 -8.35
C GLN A 203 4.96 18.34 -9.57
N GLN A 204 5.56 17.15 -9.43
CA GLN A 204 5.65 16.19 -10.52
C GLN A 204 4.27 15.74 -11.00
N LEU A 205 3.35 15.40 -10.09
CA LEU A 205 1.98 15.02 -10.42
C LEU A 205 1.25 16.17 -11.14
N CYS A 206 1.38 17.41 -10.64
CA CYS A 206 0.79 18.60 -11.25
C CYS A 206 1.26 18.79 -12.71
N ILE A 207 2.58 18.71 -12.95
CA ILE A 207 3.15 18.84 -14.30
C ILE A 207 2.60 17.73 -15.21
N THR A 208 2.65 16.47 -14.74
CA THR A 208 2.14 15.33 -15.51
C THR A 208 0.65 15.47 -15.83
N CYS A 209 -0.16 15.96 -14.88
CA CYS A 209 -1.56 16.25 -15.12
C CYS A 209 -1.77 17.33 -16.20
N LEU A 210 -0.99 18.41 -16.17
CA LEU A 210 -1.04 19.46 -17.21
C LEU A 210 -0.69 18.91 -18.60
N GLU A 211 0.33 18.07 -18.70
CA GLU A 211 0.70 17.40 -19.96
C GLU A 211 -0.42 16.48 -20.46
N VAL A 212 -1.04 15.71 -19.57
CA VAL A 212 -2.19 14.84 -19.91
C VAL A 212 -3.39 15.67 -20.37
N MET A 213 -3.67 16.79 -19.70
CA MET A 213 -4.73 17.72 -20.11
C MET A 213 -4.47 18.30 -21.49
N GLU A 214 -3.26 18.80 -21.75
CA GLU A 214 -2.87 19.37 -23.03
C GLU A 214 -3.03 18.37 -24.20
N LEU A 215 -2.72 17.10 -23.94
CA LEU A 215 -2.80 16.04 -24.95
C LEU A 215 -4.22 15.53 -25.21
N ASN A 216 -5.07 15.47 -24.18
CA ASN A 216 -6.34 14.72 -24.26
C ASN A 216 -7.59 15.63 -24.21
N LEU A 217 -7.50 16.82 -23.59
CA LEU A 217 -8.65 17.72 -23.57
C LEU A 217 -8.84 18.38 -24.93
N HIS A 218 -10.09 18.39 -25.36
CA HIS A 218 -10.50 19.09 -26.56
C HIS A 218 -11.97 19.51 -26.43
N PHE A 219 -12.36 20.51 -27.23
CA PHE A 219 -13.74 20.97 -27.24
C PHE A 219 -14.67 19.83 -27.61
N ASN A 220 -15.76 19.69 -26.83
CA ASN A 220 -16.76 18.65 -27.03
C ASN A 220 -16.17 17.23 -27.01
N ILE A 221 -15.37 16.91 -25.98
CA ILE A 221 -14.73 15.59 -25.79
C ILE A 221 -15.71 14.40 -25.89
N CYS A 222 -16.97 14.60 -25.49
CA CYS A 222 -18.03 13.60 -25.58
C CYS A 222 -18.75 13.56 -26.93
N GLY A 223 -18.38 14.41 -27.89
CA GLY A 223 -18.99 14.47 -29.22
C GLY A 223 -20.49 14.74 -29.21
N LEU A 224 -20.99 15.52 -28.24
CA LEU A 224 -22.40 15.80 -28.09
C LEU A 224 -22.93 16.53 -29.33
N GLN A 225 -24.09 16.10 -29.83
CA GLN A 225 -24.70 16.67 -31.03
C GLN A 225 -25.26 18.08 -30.82
N THR A 226 -25.57 18.44 -29.57
CA THR A 226 -26.17 19.72 -29.23
C THR A 226 -25.86 20.13 -27.80
N SER A 227 -25.77 21.44 -27.55
CA SER A 227 -25.69 22.07 -26.23
C SER A 227 -27.05 22.51 -25.68
N TYR A 228 -28.16 22.30 -26.41
CA TYR A 228 -29.49 22.71 -25.97
C TYR A 228 -30.12 21.77 -24.93
N LEU A 229 -29.59 20.56 -24.79
CA LEU A 229 -29.99 19.62 -23.76
C LEU A 229 -29.12 19.79 -22.52
N ARG A 230 -29.73 19.67 -21.35
CA ARG A 230 -28.99 19.48 -20.10
C ARG A 230 -28.33 18.09 -20.10
N ASN A 231 -27.27 17.92 -19.34
CA ASN A 231 -26.54 16.64 -19.26
C ASN A 231 -27.45 15.44 -18.90
N ASP A 232 -28.42 15.64 -18.00
CA ASP A 232 -29.40 14.63 -17.60
C ASP A 232 -30.45 14.31 -18.69
N GLY A 233 -30.61 15.20 -19.66
CA GLY A 233 -31.46 15.02 -20.85
C GLY A 233 -30.73 14.39 -22.04
N VAL A 234 -29.41 14.14 -21.94
CA VAL A 234 -28.66 13.42 -22.97
C VAL A 234 -28.80 11.91 -22.73
N PRO A 235 -29.34 11.15 -23.70
CA PRO A 235 -29.43 9.68 -23.58
C PRO A 235 -28.06 9.06 -23.31
N ASP A 236 -28.01 8.11 -22.37
CA ASP A 236 -26.80 7.33 -22.04
C ASP A 236 -25.55 8.15 -21.68
N ILE A 237 -25.73 9.39 -21.19
CA ILE A 237 -24.63 10.33 -20.91
C ILE A 237 -23.51 9.74 -20.04
N LYS A 238 -23.84 8.87 -19.08
CA LYS A 238 -22.84 8.19 -18.23
C LYS A 238 -21.92 7.28 -19.04
N LEU A 239 -22.48 6.47 -19.93
CA LEU A 239 -21.71 5.58 -20.81
C LEU A 239 -20.86 6.38 -21.81
N VAL A 240 -21.38 7.52 -22.29
CA VAL A 240 -20.61 8.43 -23.14
C VAL A 240 -19.41 8.99 -22.38
N ILE A 241 -19.60 9.46 -21.15
CA ILE A 241 -18.51 9.97 -20.30
C ILE A 241 -17.45 8.89 -20.07
N GLU A 242 -17.84 7.70 -19.64
CA GLU A 242 -16.91 6.57 -19.39
C GLU A 242 -16.11 6.17 -20.63
N LYS A 243 -16.71 6.32 -21.82
CA LYS A 243 -16.05 6.01 -23.10
C LYS A 243 -15.13 7.14 -23.59
N CYS A 244 -15.53 8.38 -23.39
CA CYS A 244 -14.89 9.55 -24.01
C CYS A 244 -13.89 10.26 -23.11
N ILE A 245 -14.00 10.12 -21.79
CA ILE A 245 -13.12 10.78 -20.81
C ILE A 245 -12.25 9.70 -20.16
N PRO A 246 -10.98 9.55 -20.59
CA PRO A 246 -10.04 8.64 -19.97
C PRO A 246 -9.89 8.90 -18.47
N SER A 247 -9.78 7.85 -17.66
CA SER A 247 -9.75 7.93 -16.20
C SER A 247 -8.56 8.75 -15.66
N GLN A 248 -7.43 8.78 -16.36
CA GLN A 248 -6.29 9.61 -15.95
C GLN A 248 -6.59 11.12 -15.97
N LEU A 249 -7.61 11.58 -16.72
CA LEU A 249 -8.05 12.98 -16.68
C LEU A 249 -8.78 13.33 -15.39
N CYS A 250 -9.19 12.36 -14.56
CA CYS A 250 -9.83 12.68 -13.28
C CYS A 250 -8.85 13.25 -12.24
N TYR A 251 -7.54 13.03 -12.42
CA TYR A 251 -6.50 13.64 -11.58
C TYR A 251 -6.01 14.98 -12.13
N ALA A 252 -6.43 15.33 -13.34
CA ALA A 252 -5.91 16.41 -14.14
C ALA A 252 -6.89 17.59 -14.17
#